data_AF-A0AA37HKG1-F1
#
_entry.id   AF-A0AA37HKG1-F1
#
_cell.length_a   1.000
_cell.length_b   1.000
_cell.length_c   1.000
_cell.angle_alpha   90.00
_cell.angle_beta   90.00
_cell.angle_gamma   90.00
#
_symmetry.space_group_name_H-M   'P 1'
#
loop_
_entity.id
_entity.type
_entity.pdbx_description
1 polymer ?
#
loop_
_entity_poly.entity_id
_entity_poly.type
_entity_poly.pdbx_seq_one_letter_code
_entity_poly.pdbx_strand_id
1 'polypeptide(L)'
;MPGQPSLVARLFWTSVAGLGLGLVYGPPALAATVAGLGLVVLRHLGRPGRFRSRVRRIARRHAETLALRRRQECFVDAYGNEIRDGWLRECDYFLDRTVMPQLEARFPDYVATRRAEALAIVEAVAEAADVPEEDGPPEDGIGYELFCLGRLKAAGWRAHPTPASGDQGADIVATRGRTRLVVQCKRYGKPVGNAAVQEAAAARRYWEAQAAAVVSNAGFTPAARKLAAATGVALLHHDALGTLAEEDLLAEA
;
A
#
# COMPACT_ATOMS: atom_id res chain seq x y z
N MET A 1 -16.50 22.53 -17.90
CA MET A 1 -15.36 23.26 -17.29
C MET A 1 -14.46 23.73 -18.42
N PRO A 2 -14.25 25.03 -18.64
CA PRO A 2 -13.38 25.48 -19.73
C PRO A 2 -11.95 25.01 -19.44
N GLY A 3 -11.39 24.22 -20.35
CA GLY A 3 -10.02 23.72 -20.27
C GLY A 3 -9.03 24.87 -20.12
N GLN A 4 -8.03 24.69 -19.27
CA GLN A 4 -6.95 25.66 -19.10
C GLN A 4 -6.32 25.96 -20.48
N PRO A 5 -6.15 27.24 -20.87
CA PRO A 5 -5.63 27.57 -22.20
C PRO A 5 -4.24 26.96 -22.38
N SER A 6 -3.99 26.42 -23.58
CA SER A 6 -2.71 25.81 -23.96
C SER A 6 -1.55 26.79 -23.76
N LEU A 7 -0.32 26.28 -23.60
CA LEU A 7 0.88 27.13 -23.52
C LEU A 7 0.93 28.11 -24.68
N VAL A 8 0.65 27.63 -25.90
CA VAL A 8 0.60 28.44 -27.12
C VAL A 8 -0.43 29.56 -26.99
N ALA A 9 -1.64 29.28 -26.51
CA ALA A 9 -2.67 30.30 -26.31
C ALA A 9 -2.26 31.35 -25.26
N ARG A 10 -1.59 30.94 -24.17
CA ARG A 10 -1.12 31.89 -23.13
C ARG A 10 0.00 32.77 -23.66
N LEU A 11 0.97 32.19 -24.35
CA LEU A 11 2.07 32.96 -24.97
C LEU A 11 1.55 33.90 -26.06
N PHE A 12 0.57 33.45 -26.85
CA PHE A 12 -0.09 34.27 -27.86
C PHE A 12 -0.81 35.47 -27.24
N TRP A 13 -1.71 35.25 -26.28
CA TRP A 13 -2.46 36.35 -25.66
C TRP A 13 -1.60 37.29 -24.83
N THR A 14 -0.57 36.80 -24.15
CA THR A 14 0.40 37.66 -23.44
C THR A 14 1.23 38.49 -24.40
N SER A 15 1.58 37.95 -25.58
CA SER A 15 2.26 38.70 -26.64
C SER A 15 1.34 39.75 -27.27
N VAL A 16 0.10 39.39 -27.62
CA VAL A 16 -0.88 40.30 -28.24
C VAL A 16 -1.22 41.47 -27.31
N ALA A 17 -1.51 41.19 -26.03
CA ALA A 17 -1.78 42.23 -25.04
C ALA A 17 -0.55 43.12 -24.80
N GLY A 18 0.65 42.51 -24.74
CA GLY A 18 1.89 43.23 -24.51
C GLY A 18 2.34 44.12 -25.68
N LEU A 19 2.09 43.69 -26.93
CA LEU A 19 2.36 44.50 -28.12
C LEU A 19 1.46 45.74 -28.16
N GLY A 20 0.17 45.59 -27.83
CA GLY A 20 -0.78 46.70 -27.73
C GLY A 20 -0.40 47.71 -26.64
N LEU A 21 0.04 47.23 -25.47
CA LEU A 21 0.56 48.09 -24.41
C LEU A 21 1.89 48.75 -24.78
N GLY A 22 2.76 48.07 -25.53
CA GLY A 22 4.02 48.61 -26.02
C GLY A 22 3.85 49.82 -26.96
N LEU A 23 2.80 49.81 -27.79
CA LEU A 23 2.48 50.94 -28.68
C LEU A 23 2.01 52.19 -27.91
N VAL A 24 1.35 52.01 -26.75
CA VAL A 24 0.77 53.11 -25.96
C VAL A 24 1.75 53.66 -24.91
N TYR A 25 2.53 52.77 -24.27
CA TYR A 25 3.35 53.10 -23.09
C TYR A 25 4.86 52.97 -23.34
N GLY A 26 5.27 52.60 -24.55
CA GLY A 26 6.68 52.61 -24.98
C GLY A 26 7.54 51.47 -24.40
N PRO A 27 8.89 51.66 -24.37
CA PRO A 27 9.86 50.64 -23.97
C PRO A 27 9.62 49.92 -22.63
N PRO A 28 9.16 50.57 -21.54
CA PRO A 28 8.92 49.87 -20.27
C PRO A 28 7.78 48.84 -20.35
N ALA A 29 6.76 49.07 -21.19
CA ALA A 29 5.67 48.10 -21.39
C ALA A 29 6.13 46.87 -22.19
N LEU A 30 7.05 47.05 -23.14
CA LEU A 30 7.70 45.93 -23.84
C LEU A 30 8.57 45.10 -22.88
N ALA A 31 9.34 45.74 -22.00
CA ALA A 31 10.14 45.05 -20.99
C ALA A 31 9.27 44.22 -20.01
N ALA A 32 8.14 44.78 -19.55
CA ALA A 32 7.18 44.08 -18.70
C ALA A 32 6.55 42.86 -19.41
N THR A 33 6.28 42.98 -20.71
CA THR A 33 5.77 41.87 -21.53
C THR A 33 6.77 40.73 -21.65
N VAL A 34 8.04 41.05 -21.92
CA VAL A 34 9.13 40.05 -21.98
C VAL A 34 9.29 39.35 -20.63
N ALA A 35 9.24 40.09 -19.52
CA ALA A 35 9.28 39.52 -18.18
C ALA A 35 8.06 38.60 -17.91
N GLY A 36 6.87 39.00 -18.35
CA GLY A 36 5.64 38.20 -18.26
C GLY A 36 5.71 36.89 -19.07
N LEU A 37 6.20 36.96 -20.31
CA LEU A 37 6.46 35.78 -21.16
C LEU A 37 7.50 34.86 -20.52
N GLY A 38 8.60 35.41 -20.01
CA GLY A 38 9.62 34.68 -19.27
C GLY A 38 9.05 33.95 -18.06
N LEU A 39 8.17 34.61 -17.28
CA LEU A 39 7.49 33.99 -16.14
C LEU A 39 6.55 32.84 -16.56
N VAL A 40 5.83 32.98 -17.68
CA VAL A 40 4.96 31.92 -18.23
C VAL A 40 5.80 30.71 -18.65
N VAL A 41 6.91 30.94 -19.36
CA VAL A 41 7.84 29.89 -19.78
C VAL A 41 8.47 29.21 -18.57
N LEU A 42 9.01 29.96 -17.61
CA LEU A 42 9.60 29.42 -16.37
C LEU A 42 8.58 28.60 -15.58
N ARG A 43 7.33 29.06 -15.48
CA ARG A 43 6.26 28.28 -14.82
C ARG A 43 5.95 27.00 -15.58
N HIS A 44 5.99 27.01 -16.91
CA HIS A 44 5.76 25.80 -17.70
C HIS A 44 6.93 24.80 -17.58
N LEU A 45 8.18 25.28 -17.69
CA LEU A 45 9.38 24.45 -17.54
C LEU A 45 9.51 23.86 -16.14
N GLY A 46 9.08 24.59 -15.09
CA GLY A 46 9.03 24.08 -13.71
C GLY A 46 7.80 23.22 -13.39
N ARG A 47 6.86 23.03 -14.32
CA ARG A 47 5.62 22.27 -14.09
C ARG A 47 5.88 20.78 -13.85
N PRO A 48 6.76 20.07 -14.60
CA PRO A 48 7.10 18.67 -14.33
C PRO A 48 7.73 18.46 -12.96
N GLY A 49 8.66 19.33 -12.55
CA GLY A 49 9.26 19.26 -11.22
C GLY A 49 8.22 19.39 -10.10
N ARG A 50 7.31 20.35 -10.22
CA ARG A 50 6.20 20.55 -9.27
C ARG A 50 5.26 19.36 -9.21
N PHE A 51 5.00 18.70 -10.34
CA PHE A 51 4.22 17.46 -10.40
C PHE A 51 4.91 16.35 -9.58
N ARG A 52 6.18 16.04 -9.89
CA ARG A 52 6.93 14.99 -9.18
C ARG A 52 7.03 15.25 -7.69
N SER A 53 7.34 16.48 -7.29
CA SER A 53 7.43 16.87 -5.87
C SER A 53 6.08 16.73 -5.16
N ARG A 54 4.96 16.93 -5.85
CA ARG A 54 3.62 16.74 -5.28
C ARG A 54 3.30 15.27 -5.07
N VAL A 55 3.51 14.42 -6.09
CA VAL A 55 3.34 12.96 -6.00
C VAL A 55 4.18 12.41 -4.85
N ARG A 56 5.48 12.74 -4.84
CA ARG A 56 6.41 12.28 -3.81
C ARG A 56 5.97 12.70 -2.40
N ARG A 57 5.42 13.91 -2.25
CA ARG A 57 4.90 14.39 -0.95
C ARG A 57 3.69 13.61 -0.48
N ILE A 58 2.77 13.26 -1.38
CA ILE A 58 1.59 12.45 -1.05
C ILE A 58 2.04 11.04 -0.68
N ALA A 59 2.85 10.40 -1.53
CA ALA A 59 3.36 9.06 -1.28
C ALA A 59 4.13 8.96 0.05
N ARG A 60 4.99 9.95 0.37
CA ARG A 60 5.78 9.95 1.61
C ARG A 60 4.95 9.95 2.89
N ARG A 61 3.72 10.47 2.86
CA ARG A 61 2.80 10.42 4.01
C ARG A 61 2.30 9.01 4.31
N HIS A 62 2.37 8.13 3.32
CA HIS A 62 1.96 6.73 3.40
C HIS A 62 3.15 5.79 3.18
N ALA A 63 4.38 6.27 3.34
CA ALA A 63 5.60 5.52 3.00
C ALA A 63 5.67 4.19 3.75
N GLU A 64 5.41 4.21 5.06
CA GLU A 64 5.41 3.02 5.92
C GLU A 64 4.36 2.00 5.47
N THR A 65 3.11 2.43 5.28
CA THR A 65 2.03 1.55 4.81
C THR A 65 2.33 0.97 3.43
N LEU A 66 2.85 1.77 2.50
CA LEU A 66 3.21 1.34 1.16
C LEU A 66 4.35 0.32 1.19
N ALA A 67 5.38 0.55 2.01
CA ALA A 67 6.49 -0.37 2.16
C ALA A 67 6.05 -1.70 2.79
N LEU A 68 5.18 -1.63 3.80
CA LEU A 68 4.58 -2.80 4.41
C LEU A 68 3.75 -3.61 3.40
N ARG A 69 2.86 -2.96 2.65
CA ARG A 69 2.06 -3.62 1.60
C ARG A 69 2.92 -4.23 0.51
N ARG A 70 4.02 -3.57 0.12
CA ARG A 70 5.00 -4.12 -0.83
C ARG A 70 5.60 -5.41 -0.31
N ARG A 71 6.02 -5.46 0.96
CA ARG A 71 6.56 -6.69 1.58
C ARG A 71 5.54 -7.83 1.61
N GLN A 72 4.26 -7.51 1.85
CA GLN A 72 3.18 -8.48 1.93
C GLN A 72 2.77 -9.06 0.58
N GLU A 73 2.77 -8.23 -0.47
CA GLU A 73 2.22 -8.59 -1.78
C GLU A 73 3.29 -8.97 -2.82
N CYS A 74 4.56 -8.62 -2.59
CA CYS A 74 5.69 -9.10 -3.40
C CYS A 74 6.30 -10.36 -2.76
N PHE A 75 6.35 -11.46 -3.52
CA PHE A 75 6.99 -12.70 -3.09
C PHE A 75 7.60 -13.43 -4.28
N VAL A 76 8.53 -14.36 -4.02
CA VAL A 76 9.11 -15.23 -5.04
C VAL A 76 8.34 -16.55 -5.09
N ASP A 77 7.97 -17.01 -6.28
CA ASP A 77 7.21 -18.24 -6.46
C ASP A 77 8.08 -19.52 -6.40
N ALA A 78 7.46 -20.67 -6.68
CA ALA A 78 8.11 -21.97 -6.72
C ALA A 78 9.27 -22.10 -7.70
N TYR A 79 9.28 -21.27 -8.72
CA TYR A 79 10.15 -21.34 -9.89
C TYR A 79 11.18 -20.20 -9.88
N GLY A 80 11.21 -19.38 -8.83
CA GLY A 80 12.11 -18.24 -8.72
C GLY A 80 11.58 -16.96 -9.38
N ASN A 81 10.33 -16.93 -9.84
CA ASN A 81 9.75 -15.71 -10.42
C ASN A 81 9.26 -14.79 -9.31
N GLU A 82 9.59 -13.49 -9.43
CA GLU A 82 9.04 -12.47 -8.54
C GLU A 82 7.59 -12.16 -8.93
N ILE A 83 6.65 -12.47 -8.05
CA ILE A 83 5.23 -12.13 -8.21
C ILE A 83 4.97 -10.78 -7.57
N ARG A 84 4.54 -9.82 -8.39
CA ARG A 84 4.27 -8.43 -7.98
C ARG A 84 2.84 -7.98 -8.28
N ASP A 85 1.99 -8.85 -8.81
CA ASP A 85 0.65 -8.46 -9.29
C ASP A 85 -0.23 -7.87 -8.19
N GLY A 86 -0.14 -8.41 -6.97
CA GLY A 86 -0.82 -7.86 -5.79
C GLY A 86 -0.35 -6.45 -5.47
N TRP A 87 0.97 -6.25 -5.48
CA TRP A 87 1.59 -4.96 -5.24
C TRP A 87 1.23 -3.91 -6.31
N LEU A 88 1.22 -4.30 -7.59
CA LEU A 88 0.84 -3.42 -8.68
C LEU A 88 -0.62 -2.96 -8.55
N ARG A 89 -1.53 -3.87 -8.19
CA ARG A 89 -2.94 -3.52 -7.91
C ARG A 89 -3.07 -2.56 -6.73
N GLU A 90 -2.31 -2.77 -5.65
CA GLU A 90 -2.32 -1.87 -4.49
C GLU A 90 -1.81 -0.47 -4.89
N CYS A 91 -0.74 -0.39 -5.67
CA CYS A 91 -0.24 0.86 -6.22
C CYS A 91 -1.28 1.57 -7.08
N ASP A 92 -1.96 0.84 -7.97
CA ASP A 92 -3.02 1.39 -8.81
C ASP A 92 -4.19 1.91 -7.97
N TYR A 93 -4.62 1.15 -6.98
CA TYR A 93 -5.66 1.58 -6.04
C TYR A 93 -5.27 2.85 -5.28
N PHE A 94 -4.05 2.88 -4.73
CA PHE A 94 -3.52 4.06 -4.03
C PHE A 94 -3.43 5.28 -4.94
N LEU A 95 -2.98 5.10 -6.17
CA LEU A 95 -2.93 6.17 -7.15
C LEU A 95 -4.33 6.72 -7.42
N ASP A 96 -5.27 5.87 -7.80
CA ASP A 96 -6.60 6.29 -8.25
C ASP A 96 -7.44 6.89 -7.10
N ARG A 97 -7.29 6.37 -5.88
CA ARG A 97 -8.09 6.82 -4.72
C ARG A 97 -7.46 7.96 -3.93
N THR A 98 -6.14 8.01 -3.84
CA THR A 98 -5.45 8.95 -2.95
C THR A 98 -4.70 10.04 -3.71
N VAL A 99 -4.00 9.65 -4.79
CA VAL A 99 -3.10 10.56 -5.52
C VAL A 99 -3.85 11.35 -6.60
N MET A 100 -4.61 10.68 -7.47
CA MET A 100 -5.25 11.31 -8.64
C MET A 100 -6.23 12.43 -8.26
N PRO A 101 -7.13 12.28 -7.28
CA PRO A 101 -8.05 13.36 -6.91
C PRO A 101 -7.33 14.65 -6.50
N GLN A 102 -6.16 14.52 -5.86
CA GLN A 102 -5.34 15.66 -5.44
C GLN A 102 -4.51 16.27 -6.58
N LEU A 103 -4.17 15.48 -7.61
CA LEU A 103 -3.43 15.95 -8.77
C LEU A 103 -4.35 16.60 -9.80
N GLU A 104 -5.52 16.04 -10.06
CA GLU A 104 -6.49 16.56 -11.03
C GLU A 104 -6.90 18.00 -10.72
N ALA A 105 -7.03 18.35 -9.44
CA ALA A 105 -7.32 19.72 -9.00
C ALA A 105 -6.27 20.76 -9.43
N ARG A 106 -5.05 20.35 -9.77
CA ARG A 106 -3.92 21.26 -10.04
C ARG A 106 -3.18 20.99 -11.35
N PHE A 107 -3.31 19.80 -11.88
CA PHE A 107 -2.63 19.27 -13.06
C PHE A 107 -3.58 18.44 -13.95
N PRO A 108 -4.79 18.93 -14.28
CA PRO A 108 -5.82 18.11 -14.97
C PRO A 108 -5.29 17.52 -16.29
N ASP A 109 -4.54 18.30 -17.06
CA ASP A 109 -4.01 17.90 -18.38
C ASP A 109 -2.78 16.96 -18.30
N TYR A 110 -2.25 16.70 -17.09
CA TYR A 110 -1.04 15.89 -16.88
C TYR A 110 -1.35 14.51 -16.31
N VAL A 111 -2.45 14.37 -15.57
CA VAL A 111 -2.74 13.17 -14.79
C VAL A 111 -2.85 11.93 -15.68
N ALA A 112 -3.57 12.04 -16.81
CA ALA A 112 -3.73 10.92 -17.73
C ALA A 112 -2.41 10.50 -18.40
N THR A 113 -1.62 11.47 -18.90
CA THR A 113 -0.41 11.19 -19.67
C THR A 113 0.78 10.77 -18.80
N ARG A 114 0.78 11.16 -17.52
CA ARG A 114 1.91 10.95 -16.60
C ARG A 114 1.62 9.96 -15.47
N ARG A 115 0.58 9.15 -15.62
CA ARG A 115 0.24 8.10 -14.65
C ARG A 115 1.42 7.17 -14.35
N ALA A 116 2.13 6.72 -15.39
CA ALA A 116 3.32 5.87 -15.25
C ALA A 116 4.45 6.54 -14.45
N GLU A 117 4.68 7.86 -14.65
CA GLU A 117 5.66 8.61 -13.86
C GLU A 117 5.21 8.72 -12.39
N ALA A 118 3.91 8.90 -12.13
CA ALA A 118 3.39 8.92 -10.77
C ALA A 118 3.55 7.55 -10.08
N LEU A 119 3.26 6.46 -10.78
CA LEU A 119 3.46 5.08 -10.30
C LEU A 119 4.92 4.84 -9.89
N ALA A 120 5.87 5.15 -10.78
CA ALA A 120 7.29 4.97 -10.49
C ALA A 120 7.76 5.78 -9.26
N ILE A 121 7.17 6.96 -9.02
CA ILE A 121 7.47 7.75 -7.81
C ILE A 121 6.91 7.08 -6.55
N VAL A 122 5.71 6.51 -6.62
CA VAL A 122 5.11 5.77 -5.49
C VAL A 122 5.94 4.55 -5.15
N GLU A 123 6.32 3.76 -6.16
CA GLU A 123 7.19 2.59 -5.97
C GLU A 123 8.53 2.96 -5.35
N ALA A 124 9.20 4.00 -5.88
CA ALA A 124 10.48 4.47 -5.33
C ALA A 124 10.35 4.99 -3.89
N VAL A 125 9.20 5.53 -3.51
CA VAL A 125 8.95 5.95 -2.12
C VAL A 125 8.71 4.75 -1.21
N ALA A 126 7.98 3.75 -1.68
CA ALA A 126 7.75 2.51 -0.93
C ALA A 126 9.06 1.74 -0.70
N GLU A 127 9.93 1.71 -1.71
CA GLU A 127 11.23 1.04 -1.64
C GLU A 127 12.24 1.78 -0.74
N ALA A 128 12.23 3.11 -0.77
CA ALA A 128 13.15 3.91 0.03
C ALA A 128 12.72 4.09 1.50
N ALA A 129 11.53 3.61 1.86
CA ALA A 129 11.06 3.71 3.24
C ALA A 129 11.79 2.67 4.09
N ASP A 130 12.48 3.15 5.11
CA ASP A 130 13.10 2.31 6.13
C ASP A 130 12.00 1.78 7.05
N VAL A 131 11.54 0.56 6.79
CA VAL A 131 10.71 -0.18 7.74
C VAL A 131 11.69 -0.91 8.63
N PRO A 132 11.63 -0.73 9.97
CA PRO A 132 12.58 -1.35 10.87
C PRO A 132 12.75 -2.83 10.53
N GLU A 133 14.00 -3.26 10.32
CA GLU A 133 14.36 -4.67 10.36
C GLU A 133 14.09 -5.16 11.79
N GLU A 134 12.84 -5.54 12.08
CA GLU A 134 12.61 -6.48 13.16
C GLU A 134 13.37 -7.74 12.81
N ASP A 135 14.11 -8.30 13.78
CA ASP A 135 14.76 -9.61 13.67
C ASP A 135 13.85 -10.52 12.86
N GLY A 136 14.30 -10.82 11.63
CA GLY A 136 13.45 -11.50 10.66
C GLY A 136 12.87 -12.77 11.28
N PRO A 137 11.64 -13.15 10.92
CA PRO A 137 11.03 -14.36 11.48
C PRO A 137 12.01 -15.54 11.32
N PRO A 138 12.21 -16.35 12.37
CA PRO A 138 13.09 -17.50 12.31
C PRO A 138 12.82 -18.38 11.08
N GLU A 139 13.85 -19.05 10.59
CA GLU A 139 13.74 -19.90 9.40
C GLU A 139 12.99 -21.20 9.69
N ASP A 140 13.04 -21.70 10.93
CA ASP A 140 12.33 -22.90 11.35
C ASP A 140 10.87 -22.61 11.75
N GLY A 141 9.99 -23.61 11.55
CA GLY A 141 8.56 -23.47 11.79
C GLY A 141 8.22 -23.14 13.25
N ILE A 142 8.89 -23.81 14.20
CA ILE A 142 8.64 -23.61 15.64
C ILE A 142 9.07 -22.20 16.07
N GLY A 143 10.23 -21.73 15.60
CA GLY A 143 10.69 -20.37 15.81
C GLY A 143 9.72 -19.35 15.24
N TYR A 144 9.12 -19.62 14.07
CA TYR A 144 8.10 -18.76 13.49
C TYR A 144 6.80 -18.71 14.30
N GLU A 145 6.35 -19.83 14.86
CA GLU A 145 5.21 -19.88 15.77
C GLU A 145 5.48 -19.06 17.03
N LEU A 146 6.66 -19.20 17.65
CA LEU A 146 7.07 -18.41 18.81
C LEU A 146 7.17 -16.91 18.49
N PHE A 147 7.64 -16.56 17.29
CA PHE A 147 7.65 -15.18 16.81
C PHE A 147 6.23 -14.61 16.73
N CYS A 148 5.30 -15.33 16.09
CA CYS A 148 3.90 -14.92 16.00
C CYS A 148 3.23 -14.81 17.38
N LEU A 149 3.55 -15.75 18.28
CA LEU A 149 3.10 -15.75 19.66
C LEU A 149 3.54 -14.48 20.40
N GLY A 150 4.81 -14.08 20.26
CA GLY A 150 5.37 -12.86 20.85
C GLY A 150 4.65 -11.60 20.35
N ARG A 151 4.35 -11.53 19.06
CA ARG A 151 3.63 -10.41 18.42
C ARG A 151 2.21 -10.26 18.97
N LEU A 152 1.49 -11.37 19.08
CA LEU A 152 0.14 -11.38 19.68
C LEU A 152 0.19 -10.90 21.14
N LYS A 153 1.18 -11.34 21.92
CA LYS A 153 1.38 -10.88 23.30
C LYS A 153 1.65 -9.38 23.36
N ALA A 154 2.48 -8.85 22.45
CA ALA A 154 2.75 -7.41 22.35
C ALA A 154 1.49 -6.61 22.00
N ALA A 155 0.58 -7.16 21.18
CA ALA A 155 -0.73 -6.59 20.90
C ALA A 155 -1.75 -6.72 22.06
N GLY A 156 -1.36 -7.29 23.21
CA GLY A 156 -2.21 -7.42 24.40
C GLY A 156 -3.06 -8.69 24.44
N TRP A 157 -2.81 -9.67 23.56
CA TRP A 157 -3.48 -10.96 23.62
C TRP A 157 -2.84 -11.87 24.68
N ARG A 158 -3.66 -12.60 25.43
CA ARG A 158 -3.20 -13.72 26.24
C ARG A 158 -3.05 -14.95 25.34
N ALA A 159 -1.86 -15.15 24.80
CA ALA A 159 -1.57 -16.20 23.82
C ALA A 159 -0.65 -17.31 24.36
N HIS A 160 -0.91 -18.56 23.97
CA HIS A 160 -0.12 -19.74 24.32
C HIS A 160 0.02 -20.68 23.10
N PRO A 161 1.16 -21.38 22.94
CA PRO A 161 1.31 -22.39 21.90
C PRO A 161 0.44 -23.62 22.21
N THR A 162 0.05 -24.35 21.18
CA THR A 162 -0.60 -25.65 21.31
C THR A 162 0.43 -26.78 21.45
N PRO A 163 0.02 -27.97 21.92
CA PRO A 163 0.90 -29.14 21.94
C PRO A 163 1.29 -29.57 20.52
N ALA A 164 2.50 -30.08 20.35
CA ALA A 164 3.02 -30.55 19.05
C ALA A 164 2.25 -31.74 18.43
N SER A 165 1.30 -32.34 19.15
CA SER A 165 0.42 -33.38 18.62
C SER A 165 -1.02 -33.18 19.11
N GLY A 166 -1.98 -33.45 18.23
CA GLY A 166 -3.41 -33.29 18.54
C GLY A 166 -3.91 -31.84 18.55
N ASP A 167 -3.13 -30.91 18.01
CA ASP A 167 -3.44 -29.48 17.89
C ASP A 167 -4.65 -29.14 16.99
N GLN A 168 -5.04 -30.09 16.13
CA GLN A 168 -6.10 -29.98 15.13
C GLN A 168 -5.88 -28.81 14.16
N GLY A 169 -4.62 -28.46 13.87
CA GLY A 169 -4.30 -27.36 12.94
C GLY A 169 -4.46 -25.97 13.55
N ALA A 170 -4.14 -25.80 14.84
CA ALA A 170 -3.87 -24.51 15.44
C ALA A 170 -2.53 -24.56 16.14
N ASP A 171 -1.60 -23.65 15.82
CA ASP A 171 -0.29 -23.59 16.47
C ASP A 171 -0.35 -22.69 17.72
N ILE A 172 -1.28 -21.73 17.75
CA ILE A 172 -1.46 -20.79 18.86
C ILE A 172 -2.95 -20.63 19.18
N VAL A 173 -3.27 -20.59 20.47
CA VAL A 173 -4.57 -20.14 20.98
C VAL A 173 -4.37 -18.84 21.75
N ALA A 174 -5.09 -17.80 21.34
CA ALA A 174 -5.02 -16.47 21.92
C ALA A 174 -6.39 -16.04 22.44
N THR A 175 -6.41 -15.28 23.54
CA THR A 175 -7.64 -14.72 24.10
C THR A 175 -7.44 -13.26 24.47
N ARG A 176 -8.38 -12.42 24.06
CA ARG A 176 -8.47 -11.01 24.46
C ARG A 176 -9.95 -10.71 24.65
N GLY A 177 -10.30 -10.07 25.77
CA GLY A 177 -11.70 -9.81 26.10
C GLY A 177 -12.55 -11.08 26.09
N ARG A 178 -13.56 -11.12 25.22
CA ARG A 178 -14.46 -12.27 25.02
C ARG A 178 -14.11 -13.08 23.76
N THR A 179 -13.05 -12.69 23.07
CA THR A 179 -12.65 -13.24 21.78
C THR A 179 -11.53 -14.23 21.98
N ARG A 180 -11.80 -15.50 21.67
CA ARG A 180 -10.81 -16.55 21.48
C ARG A 180 -10.49 -16.65 19.99
N LEU A 181 -9.20 -16.59 19.69
CA LEU A 181 -8.62 -16.70 18.37
C LEU A 181 -7.75 -17.96 18.31
N VAL A 182 -7.97 -18.80 17.30
CA VAL A 182 -7.01 -19.83 16.90
C VAL A 182 -6.16 -19.32 15.74
N VAL A 183 -4.87 -19.64 15.77
CA VAL A 183 -3.93 -19.21 14.74
C VAL A 183 -3.16 -20.40 14.21
N GLN A 184 -3.17 -20.58 12.90
CA GLN A 184 -2.24 -21.44 12.18
C GLN A 184 -1.14 -20.56 11.56
N CYS A 185 0.08 -20.75 11.98
CA CYS A 185 1.29 -20.14 11.43
C CYS A 185 1.82 -21.00 10.28
N LYS A 186 2.10 -20.38 9.13
CA LYS A 186 2.78 -21.01 8.00
C LYS A 186 3.99 -20.18 7.59
N ARG A 187 5.19 -20.66 7.93
CA ARG A 187 6.45 -20.09 7.45
C ARG A 187 6.79 -20.68 6.09
N TYR A 188 6.46 -19.98 5.00
CA TYR A 188 6.71 -20.48 3.64
C TYR A 188 7.49 -19.50 2.78
N GLY A 189 8.26 -20.04 1.84
CA GLY A 189 8.84 -19.28 0.72
C GLY A 189 7.86 -19.06 -0.43
N LYS A 190 6.64 -19.59 -0.35
CA LYS A 190 5.62 -19.57 -1.42
C LYS A 190 4.26 -19.18 -0.83
N PRO A 191 3.30 -18.72 -1.66
CA PRO A 191 1.98 -18.39 -1.18
C PRO A 191 1.27 -19.55 -0.51
N VAL A 192 0.52 -19.24 0.55
CA VAL A 192 -0.24 -20.23 1.30
C VAL A 192 -1.49 -20.67 0.53
N GLY A 193 -1.70 -21.98 0.49
CA GLY A 193 -2.81 -22.64 -0.20
C GLY A 193 -4.03 -22.94 0.69
N ASN A 194 -5.06 -23.57 0.11
CA ASN A 194 -6.32 -23.88 0.79
C ASN A 194 -6.17 -24.72 2.06
N ALA A 195 -5.20 -25.63 2.11
CA ALA A 195 -5.03 -26.56 3.22
C ALA A 195 -4.93 -25.82 4.58
N ALA A 196 -4.12 -24.76 4.66
CA ALA A 196 -3.99 -23.99 5.88
C ALA A 196 -5.30 -23.32 6.33
N VAL A 197 -6.12 -22.88 5.36
CA VAL A 197 -7.44 -22.29 5.65
C VAL A 197 -8.42 -23.34 6.14
N GLN A 198 -8.36 -24.56 5.58
CA GLN A 198 -9.19 -25.68 6.03
C GLN A 198 -8.82 -26.12 7.45
N GLU A 199 -7.53 -26.23 7.73
CA GLU A 199 -6.97 -26.52 9.06
C GLU A 199 -7.46 -25.48 10.09
N ALA A 200 -7.23 -24.19 9.83
CA ALA A 200 -7.66 -23.13 10.75
C ALA A 200 -9.20 -23.08 10.94
N ALA A 201 -9.98 -23.34 9.88
CA ALA A 201 -11.44 -23.40 9.97
C ALA A 201 -11.93 -24.59 10.82
N ALA A 202 -11.27 -25.75 10.72
CA ALA A 202 -11.55 -26.91 11.56
C ALA A 202 -11.13 -26.65 13.02
N ALA A 203 -9.94 -26.10 13.22
CA ALA A 203 -9.41 -25.73 14.53
C ALA A 203 -10.33 -24.75 15.27
N ARG A 204 -10.95 -23.80 14.55
CA ARG A 204 -11.91 -22.86 15.13
C ARG A 204 -13.01 -23.57 15.90
N ARG A 205 -13.57 -24.63 15.30
CA ARG A 205 -14.64 -25.43 15.90
C ARG A 205 -14.10 -26.27 17.05
N TYR A 206 -12.96 -26.93 16.86
CA TYR A 206 -12.36 -27.79 17.87
C TYR A 206 -12.04 -27.04 19.17
N TRP A 207 -11.47 -25.84 19.05
CA TRP A 207 -11.10 -24.99 20.19
C TRP A 207 -12.21 -24.06 20.68
N GLU A 208 -13.43 -24.18 20.14
CA GLU A 208 -14.58 -23.32 20.46
C GLU A 208 -14.25 -21.81 20.38
N ALA A 209 -13.47 -21.45 19.35
CA ALA A 209 -12.99 -20.10 19.15
C ALA A 209 -13.98 -19.26 18.34
N GLN A 210 -14.04 -17.96 18.65
CA GLN A 210 -14.89 -17.01 17.92
C GLN A 210 -14.25 -16.61 16.59
N ALA A 211 -12.91 -16.56 16.52
CA ALA A 211 -12.16 -16.21 15.33
C ALA A 211 -11.09 -17.25 15.01
N ALA A 212 -10.70 -17.31 13.74
CA ALA A 212 -9.56 -18.10 13.28
C ALA A 212 -8.75 -17.31 12.28
N ALA A 213 -7.43 -17.50 12.31
CA ALA A 213 -6.51 -16.86 11.38
C ALA A 213 -5.48 -17.83 10.84
N VAL A 214 -5.09 -17.64 9.58
CA VAL A 214 -3.83 -18.14 9.05
C VAL A 214 -2.86 -16.98 9.00
N VAL A 215 -1.71 -17.14 9.67
CA VAL A 215 -0.63 -16.16 9.69
C VAL A 215 0.53 -16.67 8.86
N SER A 216 1.05 -15.83 7.95
CA SER A 216 2.23 -16.17 7.16
C SER A 216 3.14 -14.97 6.92
N ASN A 217 4.38 -15.27 6.52
CA ASN A 217 5.34 -14.30 5.98
C ASN A 217 5.21 -14.13 4.46
N ALA A 218 4.37 -14.95 3.81
CA ALA A 218 4.15 -14.95 2.37
C ALA A 218 2.70 -14.58 2.08
N GLY A 219 2.42 -14.23 0.82
CA GLY A 219 1.07 -13.98 0.35
C GLY A 219 0.17 -15.23 0.38
N PHE A 220 -1.09 -15.07 -0.02
CA PHE A 220 -2.07 -16.15 -0.10
C PHE A 220 -2.52 -16.37 -1.55
N THR A 221 -2.70 -17.62 -1.94
CA THR A 221 -3.21 -17.96 -3.28
C THR A 221 -4.64 -17.41 -3.47
N PRO A 222 -5.07 -17.10 -4.72
CA PRO A 222 -6.45 -16.65 -4.97
C PRO A 222 -7.51 -17.62 -4.46
N ALA A 223 -7.25 -18.93 -4.56
CA ALA A 223 -8.14 -19.96 -4.03
C ALA A 223 -8.23 -19.90 -2.49
N ALA A 224 -7.10 -19.70 -1.80
CA ALA A 224 -7.09 -19.57 -0.34
C ALA A 224 -7.85 -18.34 0.12
N ARG A 225 -7.68 -17.20 -0.57
CA ARG A 225 -8.45 -15.97 -0.30
C ARG A 225 -9.95 -16.18 -0.48
N LYS A 226 -10.36 -16.88 -1.55
CA LYS A 226 -11.78 -17.22 -1.77
C LYS A 226 -12.34 -18.13 -0.68
N LEU A 227 -11.57 -19.13 -0.25
CA LEU A 227 -12.00 -20.04 0.80
C LEU A 227 -12.08 -19.34 2.16
N ALA A 228 -11.11 -18.50 2.49
CA ALA A 228 -11.05 -17.72 3.71
C ALA A 228 -12.29 -16.81 3.87
N ALA A 229 -12.68 -16.13 2.79
CA ALA A 229 -13.91 -15.34 2.76
C ALA A 229 -15.17 -16.19 3.00
N ALA A 230 -15.21 -17.44 2.52
CA ALA A 230 -16.35 -18.34 2.73
C ALA A 230 -16.37 -18.96 4.14
N THR A 231 -15.22 -19.09 4.81
CA THR A 231 -15.12 -19.70 6.14
C THR A 231 -15.06 -18.68 7.27
N GLY A 232 -14.80 -17.40 6.96
CA GLY A 232 -14.52 -16.35 7.94
C GLY A 232 -13.19 -16.57 8.65
N VAL A 233 -12.19 -17.11 7.94
CA VAL A 233 -10.82 -17.25 8.45
C VAL A 233 -10.01 -16.03 8.00
N ALA A 234 -9.44 -15.30 8.94
CA ALA A 234 -8.60 -14.14 8.63
C ALA A 234 -7.27 -14.58 7.99
N LEU A 235 -6.82 -13.85 6.97
CA LEU A 235 -5.53 -14.07 6.31
C LEU A 235 -4.59 -12.92 6.66
N LEU A 236 -3.62 -13.21 7.52
CA LEU A 236 -2.79 -12.17 8.13
C LEU A 236 -1.32 -12.35 7.76
N HIS A 237 -0.65 -11.23 7.49
CA HIS A 237 0.80 -11.19 7.55
C HIS A 237 1.24 -11.09 9.02
N HIS A 238 2.38 -11.67 9.39
CA HIS A 238 2.88 -11.59 10.77
C HIS A 238 3.12 -10.14 11.26
N ASP A 239 3.27 -9.20 10.33
CA ASP A 239 3.40 -7.77 10.63
C ASP A 239 2.12 -7.15 11.18
N ALA A 240 0.96 -7.69 10.83
CA ALA A 240 -0.32 -7.22 11.35
C ALA A 240 -0.56 -7.66 12.81
N LEU A 241 0.18 -8.67 13.31
CA LEU A 241 -0.08 -9.24 14.63
C LEU A 241 0.24 -8.29 15.79
N GLY A 242 1.21 -7.40 15.64
CA GLY A 242 1.63 -6.48 16.70
C GLY A 242 0.59 -5.41 17.05
N THR A 243 -0.37 -5.17 16.16
CA THR A 243 -1.45 -4.19 16.34
C THR A 243 -2.85 -4.82 16.25
N LEU A 244 -2.94 -6.15 16.15
CA LEU A 244 -4.21 -6.86 15.93
C LEU A 244 -5.20 -6.62 17.09
N ALA A 245 -6.33 -6.00 16.78
CA ALA A 245 -7.41 -5.76 17.73
C ALA A 245 -8.54 -6.80 17.59
N GLU A 246 -9.48 -6.82 18.55
CA GLU A 246 -10.62 -7.76 18.49
C GLU A 246 -11.58 -7.39 17.35
N GLU A 247 -11.70 -6.10 17.06
CA GLU A 247 -12.61 -5.54 16.06
C GLU A 247 -12.19 -5.91 14.63
N ASP A 248 -10.89 -5.99 14.37
CA ASP A 248 -10.32 -6.33 13.05
C ASP A 248 -10.70 -7.75 12.61
N LEU A 249 -10.96 -8.64 13.57
CA LEU A 249 -11.31 -10.05 13.32
C LEU A 249 -12.81 -10.26 13.13
N LEU A 250 -13.64 -9.31 13.58
CA LEU A 250 -15.10 -9.41 13.58
C LEU A 250 -15.75 -8.54 12.49
N ALA A 251 -15.00 -7.61 11.89
CA ALA A 251 -15.49 -6.71 10.84
C ALA A 251 -15.69 -7.39 9.46
N GLU A 252 -15.19 -8.62 9.28
CA GLU A 252 -15.29 -9.38 8.02
C GLU A 252 -16.31 -10.54 8.04
N ALA A 253 -17.14 -10.66 9.09
CA ALA A 253 -18.21 -11.67 9.21
C ALA A 253 -19.59 -11.09 8.92
#